data_AF-A0A2E2U5P3-F1
#
_entry.id   AF-A0A2E2U5P3-F1
#
_cell.length_a   1.000
_cell.length_b   1.000
_cell.length_c   1.000
_cell.angle_alpha   90.00
_cell.angle_beta   90.00
_cell.angle_gamma   90.00
#
_symmetry.space_group_name_H-M   'P 1'
#
loop_
_entity.id
_entity.type
_entity.pdbx_description
1 polymer ?
#
loop_
_entity_poly.entity_id
_entity_poly.type
_entity_poly.pdbx_seq_one_letter_code
_entity_poly.pdbx_strand_id
1 'polypeptide(L)'
;MKNITQYILFLVLIAASISCEDNIPRNRPTLSLENVSVSDDVIEVEEEDETIQRPTGAIIIQPNACACQGGEPISIGDCDAICAQKQSTGDQRKTFFFDVQLTEAITLDVYGDVAGWCSTLPGEDITNQCLINIKDQDGDDLSPIAFNPAPDQLSFELDLSGEILNEDETYRISISEATSGASSTTIQLRLVSNLIDDTIGGPLALMPVNSYSCLFRDGEFDQNTGELIVNDVNRFHFYFIPETRPEPLTEATVPTVNCYDINTYGNTPVNSPLLEETTGAFTVWNANDPRFFFLSGGTTRRVHELIEQNVMLQGLTLSQTPEIFFPLNWLNGFDDGDQAPGEQASVTISTTTAELGFYMAPFFDEETFRAYCPTREHYYQDSPLFEAMREIVGVDTEGLYVAKQQNVCDFILIKESLLKSIWFYIEGGQHIQPTEATVQGKQIQFYWPADPSSPFIKKSHQRTYTIRAADEVSCGSNSITDTGSSTSSADRTQVPPHDKRIGCIPVLGD
;
A
#
# COMPACT_ATOMS: atom_id res chain seq x y z
N MET A 1 53.83 7.00 -0.26
CA MET A 1 52.86 6.90 0.84
C MET A 1 51.56 6.26 0.37
N LYS A 2 51.65 4.97 -0.01
CA LYS A 2 50.57 4.01 -0.27
C LYS A 2 51.28 2.68 -0.01
N ASN A 3 50.94 1.98 1.08
CA ASN A 3 51.41 0.62 1.49
C ASN A 3 51.55 0.43 3.01
N ILE A 4 51.16 1.39 3.86
CA ILE A 4 51.19 1.20 5.33
C ILE A 4 49.78 0.92 5.91
N THR A 5 48.71 1.27 5.20
CA THR A 5 47.33 1.09 5.70
C THR A 5 46.76 -0.32 5.52
N GLN A 6 47.38 -1.16 4.69
CA GLN A 6 46.87 -2.50 4.37
C GLN A 6 47.34 -3.59 5.36
N TYR A 7 48.35 -3.32 6.18
CA TYR A 7 48.86 -4.26 7.19
C TYR A 7 48.21 -4.11 8.57
N ILE A 8 47.49 -3.01 8.82
CA ILE A 8 46.82 -2.76 10.12
C ILE A 8 45.42 -3.40 10.13
N LEU A 9 44.76 -3.55 8.98
CA LEU A 9 43.43 -4.19 8.91
C LEU A 9 43.48 -5.72 9.08
N PHE A 10 44.61 -6.37 8.75
CA PHE A 10 44.74 -7.83 8.84
C PHE A 10 45.09 -8.33 10.25
N LEU A 11 45.53 -7.44 11.15
CA LEU A 11 45.95 -7.79 12.51
C LEU A 11 44.85 -7.60 13.57
N VAL A 12 43.74 -6.95 13.21
CA VAL A 12 42.56 -6.79 14.08
C VAL A 12 41.56 -7.94 13.91
N LEU A 13 41.63 -8.69 12.80
CA LEU A 13 40.70 -9.79 12.49
C LEU A 13 41.07 -11.16 13.09
N ILE A 14 42.20 -11.28 13.80
CA ILE A 14 42.66 -12.55 14.41
C ILE A 14 42.56 -12.52 15.96
N ALA A 15 42.11 -11.41 16.56
CA ALA A 15 42.03 -11.24 18.02
C ALA A 15 40.61 -11.39 18.62
N ALA A 16 39.62 -11.87 17.86
CA ALA A 16 38.23 -12.03 18.34
C ALA A 16 37.73 -13.48 18.42
N SER A 17 38.62 -14.47 18.24
CA SER A 17 38.29 -15.88 18.38
C SER A 17 39.27 -16.55 19.35
N ILE A 18 39.04 -16.42 20.66
CA ILE A 18 39.41 -17.33 21.76
C ILE A 18 38.79 -16.77 23.08
N SER A 19 38.06 -17.63 23.80
CA SER A 19 37.38 -17.46 25.11
C SER A 19 35.97 -16.83 25.06
N CYS A 20 34.87 -17.45 25.52
CA CYS A 20 34.68 -18.42 26.60
C CYS A 20 33.67 -19.52 26.24
N GLU A 21 34.15 -20.76 26.12
CA GLU A 21 33.49 -21.90 26.75
C GLU A 21 33.92 -21.92 28.23
N ASP A 22 32.97 -21.89 29.16
CA ASP A 22 32.97 -22.59 30.46
C ASP A 22 32.06 -21.89 31.46
N ASN A 23 30.84 -22.42 31.63
CA ASN A 23 30.11 -22.38 32.88
C ASN A 23 29.30 -23.68 33.02
N ILE A 24 30.03 -24.79 33.19
CA ILE A 24 29.47 -26.06 33.65
C ILE A 24 29.49 -26.04 35.20
N PRO A 25 28.35 -26.17 35.88
CA PRO A 25 28.34 -26.31 37.33
C PRO A 25 28.93 -27.66 37.76
N ARG A 26 30.12 -27.59 38.38
CA ARG A 26 30.76 -28.68 39.13
C ARG A 26 30.02 -28.90 40.45
N ASN A 27 29.11 -29.88 40.47
CA ASN A 27 28.86 -30.76 41.62
C ASN A 27 27.82 -31.81 41.24
N ARG A 28 28.27 -32.97 40.75
CA ARG A 28 27.49 -34.20 40.78
C ARG A 28 28.36 -35.31 41.38
N PRO A 29 27.84 -36.15 42.30
CA PRO A 29 28.64 -37.09 43.06
C PRO A 29 29.20 -38.19 42.16
N THR A 30 30.46 -38.55 42.39
CA THR A 30 31.09 -39.75 41.82
C THR A 30 30.50 -40.99 42.48
N LEU A 31 29.77 -41.81 41.73
CA LEU A 31 29.45 -43.18 42.13
C LEU A 31 30.72 -44.03 42.03
N SER A 32 31.28 -44.34 43.20
CA SER A 32 32.30 -45.37 43.37
C SER A 32 31.65 -46.73 43.20
N LEU A 33 32.09 -47.48 42.19
CA LEU A 33 31.83 -48.91 42.07
C LEU A 33 32.61 -49.62 43.18
N GLU A 34 31.94 -49.90 44.30
CA GLU A 34 32.38 -50.95 45.23
C GLU A 34 31.96 -52.31 44.67
N ASN A 35 32.91 -53.24 44.69
CA ASN A 35 32.73 -54.65 44.35
C ASN A 35 31.58 -55.26 45.16
N VAL A 36 30.46 -55.56 44.51
CA VAL A 36 29.46 -56.47 45.05
C VAL A 36 29.83 -57.89 44.62
N SER A 37 30.09 -58.72 45.62
CA SER A 37 30.24 -60.16 45.51
C SER A 37 28.97 -60.81 44.97
N VAL A 38 29.18 -61.74 44.03
CA VAL A 38 28.25 -62.73 43.48
C VAL A 38 27.16 -63.18 44.46
N SER A 39 25.89 -63.04 44.07
CA SER A 39 24.85 -64.03 44.36
C SER A 39 24.32 -64.58 43.04
N ASP A 40 24.41 -65.90 42.89
CA ASP A 40 23.70 -66.66 41.85
C ASP A 40 22.20 -66.49 42.10
N ASP A 41 21.57 -65.54 41.44
CA ASP A 41 20.16 -65.63 41.12
C ASP A 41 20.04 -65.48 39.61
N VAL A 42 19.59 -66.56 38.97
CA VAL A 42 19.23 -66.59 37.56
C VAL A 42 18.02 -65.65 37.41
N ILE A 43 18.28 -64.42 37.00
CA ILE A 43 17.24 -63.52 36.52
C ILE A 43 17.07 -63.88 35.05
N GLU A 44 15.93 -64.51 34.72
CA GLU A 44 15.43 -64.54 33.34
C GLU A 44 15.28 -63.09 32.89
N VAL A 45 16.11 -62.68 31.93
CA VAL A 45 15.94 -61.40 31.24
C VAL A 45 14.70 -61.58 30.36
N GLU A 46 13.58 -61.01 30.79
CA GLU A 46 12.48 -60.73 29.88
C GLU A 46 13.03 -59.81 28.79
N GLU A 47 12.98 -60.24 27.53
CA GLU A 47 13.23 -59.37 26.38
C GLU A 47 12.24 -58.20 26.48
N GLU A 48 12.74 -56.98 26.71
CA GLU A 48 11.93 -55.78 26.54
C GLU A 48 11.54 -55.73 25.06
N ASP A 49 10.25 -55.94 24.76
CA ASP A 49 9.68 -55.65 23.45
C ASP A 49 10.05 -54.20 23.08
N GLU A 50 10.94 -54.02 22.09
CA GLU A 50 11.18 -52.71 21.51
C GLU A 50 9.87 -52.22 20.89
N THR A 51 9.14 -51.38 21.63
CA THR A 51 7.92 -50.75 21.11
C THR A 51 8.31 -49.85 19.93
N ILE A 52 7.85 -50.20 18.74
CA ILE A 52 8.08 -49.46 17.51
C ILE A 52 7.54 -48.03 17.69
N GLN A 53 8.43 -47.03 17.83
CA GLN A 53 8.05 -45.63 18.05
C GLN A 53 8.17 -44.81 16.76
N ARG A 54 7.04 -44.22 16.32
CA ARG A 54 7.00 -43.39 15.11
C ARG A 54 7.71 -42.05 15.30
N PRO A 55 8.57 -41.63 14.37
CA PRO A 55 9.28 -40.36 14.47
C PRO A 55 8.39 -39.16 14.09
N THR A 56 8.37 -38.13 14.95
CA THR A 56 7.74 -36.83 14.68
C THR A 56 8.64 -35.97 13.79
N GLY A 57 8.05 -35.25 12.84
CA GLY A 57 8.74 -34.36 11.90
C GLY A 57 9.48 -35.08 10.77
N ALA A 58 9.35 -36.41 10.67
CA ALA A 58 10.01 -37.21 9.64
C ALA A 58 9.31 -37.16 8.27
N ILE A 59 8.02 -36.80 8.25
CA ILE A 59 7.29 -36.43 7.03
C ILE A 59 7.30 -34.90 6.94
N ILE A 60 7.92 -34.36 5.90
CA ILE A 60 8.05 -32.92 5.66
C ILE A 60 7.12 -32.55 4.50
N ILE A 61 6.00 -31.91 4.81
CA ILE A 61 5.11 -31.34 3.78
C ILE A 61 5.85 -30.19 3.10
N GLN A 62 5.93 -30.25 1.77
CA GLN A 62 6.63 -29.26 0.97
C GLN A 62 5.82 -27.96 0.84
N PRO A 63 6.47 -26.80 0.69
CA PRO A 63 5.80 -25.49 0.65
C PRO A 63 5.03 -25.22 -0.64
N ASN A 64 5.16 -26.05 -1.67
CA ASN A 64 4.48 -25.93 -2.97
C ASN A 64 3.05 -26.51 -2.97
N ALA A 65 2.40 -26.55 -1.81
CA ALA A 65 1.05 -27.09 -1.69
C ALA A 65 0.01 -26.08 -2.17
N CYS A 66 -0.98 -26.54 -2.94
CA CYS A 66 -1.94 -25.70 -3.64
C CYS A 66 -3.34 -26.27 -3.57
N ALA A 67 -4.33 -25.44 -3.23
CA ALA A 67 -5.73 -25.74 -3.44
C ALA A 67 -6.20 -25.19 -4.79
N CYS A 68 -6.90 -26.02 -5.54
CA CYS A 68 -7.37 -25.72 -6.88
C CYS A 68 -8.88 -25.98 -6.99
N GLN A 69 -9.52 -25.23 -7.88
CA GLN A 69 -10.89 -25.47 -8.32
C GLN A 69 -11.01 -25.10 -9.80
N GLY A 70 -11.56 -25.97 -10.62
CA GLY A 70 -11.74 -25.68 -12.05
C GLY A 70 -10.42 -25.42 -12.79
N GLY A 71 -9.32 -26.02 -12.34
CA GLY A 71 -7.99 -25.79 -12.93
C GLY A 71 -7.36 -24.43 -12.60
N GLU A 72 -8.00 -23.62 -11.76
CA GLU A 72 -7.50 -22.35 -11.27
C GLU A 72 -7.14 -22.44 -9.78
N PRO A 73 -6.14 -21.67 -9.30
CA PRO A 73 -5.79 -21.64 -7.90
C PRO A 73 -6.87 -20.95 -7.06
N ILE A 74 -7.23 -21.59 -5.95
CA ILE A 74 -8.09 -21.04 -4.90
C ILE A 74 -7.35 -20.92 -3.56
N SER A 75 -6.03 -21.11 -3.56
CA SER A 75 -5.16 -20.84 -2.42
C SER A 75 -4.00 -19.93 -2.79
N ILE A 76 -3.42 -19.34 -1.76
CA ILE A 76 -2.25 -18.46 -1.85
C ILE A 76 -0.98 -19.28 -2.18
N GLY A 77 -0.23 -18.87 -3.20
CA GLY A 77 1.03 -19.49 -3.64
C GLY A 77 1.23 -19.43 -5.17
N ASP A 78 2.39 -19.88 -5.65
CA ASP A 78 2.64 -20.07 -7.10
C ASP A 78 1.96 -21.37 -7.57
N CYS A 79 0.63 -21.29 -7.70
CA CYS A 79 -0.24 -22.44 -7.88
C CYS A 79 -0.80 -22.56 -9.30
N ASP A 80 -0.60 -21.56 -10.17
CA ASP A 80 -1.16 -21.55 -11.53
C ASP A 80 -0.75 -22.79 -12.33
N ALA A 81 0.55 -23.10 -12.34
CA ALA A 81 1.07 -24.25 -13.07
C ALA A 81 0.59 -25.59 -12.47
N ILE A 82 0.51 -25.67 -11.14
CA ILE A 82 0.07 -26.87 -10.43
C ILE A 82 -1.41 -27.11 -10.71
N CYS A 83 -2.26 -26.10 -10.57
CA CYS A 83 -3.69 -26.22 -10.78
C CYS A 83 -4.05 -26.52 -12.24
N ALA A 84 -3.40 -25.84 -13.19
CA ALA A 84 -3.60 -26.10 -14.62
C ALA A 84 -3.17 -27.54 -15.02
N GLN A 85 -2.16 -28.11 -14.35
CA GLN A 85 -1.68 -29.46 -14.62
C GLN A 85 -2.51 -30.54 -13.91
N LYS A 86 -2.87 -30.32 -12.65
CA LYS A 86 -3.43 -31.34 -11.75
C LYS A 86 -4.96 -31.39 -11.82
N GLN A 87 -5.63 -30.33 -12.25
CA GLN A 87 -7.08 -30.28 -12.30
C GLN A 87 -7.60 -29.71 -13.64
N SER A 88 -8.55 -30.41 -14.25
CA SER A 88 -9.17 -29.95 -15.49
C SER A 88 -10.14 -28.79 -15.24
N THR A 89 -10.30 -27.89 -16.22
CA THR A 89 -11.21 -26.74 -16.14
C THR A 89 -12.69 -27.09 -15.90
N GLY A 90 -13.09 -28.33 -16.19
CA GLY A 90 -14.44 -28.84 -15.92
C GLY A 90 -14.66 -29.40 -14.51
N ASP A 91 -13.61 -29.61 -13.71
CA ASP A 91 -13.71 -30.18 -12.36
C ASP A 91 -13.85 -29.08 -11.31
N GLN A 92 -15.06 -28.89 -10.81
CA GLN A 92 -15.42 -27.80 -9.89
C GLN A 92 -15.22 -28.18 -8.41
N ARG A 93 -14.58 -29.32 -8.10
CA ARG A 93 -14.27 -29.71 -6.73
C ARG A 93 -13.10 -28.88 -6.20
N LYS A 94 -13.16 -28.49 -4.93
CA LYS A 94 -12.02 -27.90 -4.23
C LYS A 94 -11.06 -29.02 -3.86
N THR A 95 -9.82 -29.00 -4.35
CA THR A 95 -8.85 -30.07 -4.10
C THR A 95 -7.52 -29.47 -3.68
N PHE A 96 -6.99 -29.92 -2.55
CA PHE A 96 -5.68 -29.53 -2.04
C PHE A 96 -4.62 -30.56 -2.44
N PHE A 97 -3.65 -30.11 -3.22
CA PHE A 97 -2.50 -30.90 -3.67
C PHE A 97 -1.27 -30.54 -2.86
N PHE A 98 -0.53 -31.54 -2.38
CA PHE A 98 0.71 -31.31 -1.65
C PHE A 98 1.69 -32.45 -1.89
N ASP A 99 2.97 -32.13 -1.80
CA ASP A 99 4.07 -33.09 -1.87
C ASP A 99 4.70 -33.25 -0.48
N VAL A 100 5.33 -34.40 -0.25
CA VAL A 100 6.10 -34.66 0.97
C VAL A 100 7.52 -35.09 0.67
N GLN A 101 8.42 -34.77 1.58
CA GLN A 101 9.77 -35.31 1.64
C GLN A 101 9.92 -36.14 2.92
N LEU A 102 10.61 -37.27 2.80
CA LEU A 102 10.83 -38.19 3.92
C LEU A 102 12.27 -38.08 4.41
N THR A 103 12.45 -38.17 5.73
CA THR A 103 13.79 -38.29 6.33
C THR A 103 14.26 -39.74 6.35
N GLU A 104 15.55 -39.95 6.63
CA GLU A 104 16.15 -41.27 6.77
C GLU A 104 15.47 -42.14 7.85
N ALA A 105 14.85 -41.50 8.85
CA ALA A 105 14.09 -42.16 9.91
C ALA A 105 12.81 -42.88 9.41
N ILE A 106 12.37 -42.59 8.18
CA ILE A 106 11.31 -43.36 7.51
C ILE A 106 11.91 -44.27 6.45
N THR A 107 12.79 -43.73 5.60
CA THR A 107 13.24 -44.46 4.39
C THR A 107 14.24 -45.58 4.66
N LEU A 108 14.99 -45.51 5.77
CA LEU A 108 15.98 -46.53 6.14
C LEU A 108 15.51 -47.40 7.32
N ASP A 109 14.31 -47.16 7.83
CA ASP A 109 13.72 -47.86 8.97
C ASP A 109 12.61 -48.84 8.52
N VAL A 110 11.95 -49.49 9.47
CA VAL A 110 10.85 -50.47 9.27
C VAL A 110 9.64 -49.89 8.52
N TYR A 111 9.52 -48.57 8.43
CA TYR A 111 8.41 -47.88 7.77
C TYR A 111 8.54 -47.86 6.25
N GLY A 112 9.74 -47.63 5.70
CA GLY A 112 10.02 -47.54 4.26
C GLY A 112 9.45 -46.28 3.58
N ASP A 113 8.15 -46.02 3.70
CA ASP A 113 7.43 -44.92 3.08
C ASP A 113 6.30 -44.36 3.98
N VAL A 114 5.49 -43.44 3.44
CA VAL A 114 4.34 -42.86 4.15
C VAL A 114 3.27 -43.91 4.45
N ALA A 115 3.04 -44.86 3.53
CA ALA A 115 2.04 -45.91 3.71
C ALA A 115 2.42 -46.85 4.84
N GLY A 116 3.68 -47.26 4.93
CA GLY A 116 4.22 -48.05 6.02
C GLY A 116 4.18 -47.29 7.35
N TRP A 117 4.53 -46.00 7.36
CA TRP A 117 4.39 -45.14 8.54
C TRP A 117 2.93 -45.05 9.04
N CYS A 118 1.97 -45.01 8.12
CA CYS A 118 0.53 -44.97 8.40
C CYS A 118 -0.12 -46.33 8.68
N SER A 119 0.62 -47.43 8.56
CA SER A 119 0.10 -48.80 8.70
C SER A 119 0.46 -49.43 10.04
N THR A 120 -0.27 -50.48 10.40
CA THR A 120 0.13 -51.39 11.48
C THR A 120 1.28 -52.28 11.01
N LEU A 121 2.42 -52.17 11.69
CA LEU A 121 3.60 -52.97 11.41
C LEU A 121 3.53 -54.33 12.11
N PRO A 122 4.26 -55.35 11.60
CA PRO A 122 4.40 -56.63 12.29
C PRO A 122 5.01 -56.43 13.69
N GLY A 123 4.28 -56.85 14.73
CA GLY A 123 4.67 -56.64 16.14
C GLY A 123 3.85 -55.58 16.87
N GLU A 124 2.94 -54.88 16.18
CA GLU A 124 2.03 -53.93 16.81
C GLU A 124 0.65 -54.56 17.09
N ASP A 125 0.19 -54.48 18.33
CA ASP A 125 -1.14 -54.99 18.75
C ASP A 125 -2.30 -54.02 18.47
N ILE A 126 -1.99 -52.82 17.96
CA ILE A 126 -2.97 -51.75 17.73
C ILE A 126 -3.06 -51.43 16.23
N THR A 127 -4.29 -51.30 15.73
CA THR A 127 -4.54 -50.82 14.37
C THR A 127 -4.14 -49.35 14.27
N ASN A 128 -3.11 -49.06 13.50
CA ASN A 128 -2.61 -47.71 13.27
C ASN A 128 -3.19 -47.16 11.97
N GLN A 129 -3.48 -45.86 11.99
CA GLN A 129 -4.00 -45.12 10.84
C GLN A 129 -3.52 -43.67 10.91
N CYS A 130 -3.36 -43.05 9.75
CA CYS A 130 -3.07 -41.63 9.67
C CYS A 130 -4.34 -40.80 9.50
N LEU A 131 -4.26 -39.60 10.06
CA LEU A 131 -5.26 -38.56 9.95
C LEU A 131 -4.60 -37.28 9.45
N ILE A 132 -5.30 -36.52 8.61
CA ILE A 132 -4.98 -35.13 8.35
C ILE A 132 -5.73 -34.29 9.38
N ASN A 133 -4.95 -33.58 10.21
CA ASN A 133 -5.48 -32.61 11.16
C ASN A 133 -5.44 -31.23 10.54
N ILE A 134 -6.54 -30.50 10.70
CA ILE A 134 -6.68 -29.13 10.24
C ILE A 134 -7.05 -28.29 11.45
N LYS A 135 -6.26 -27.24 11.71
CA LYS A 135 -6.59 -26.20 12.67
C LYS A 135 -6.96 -24.93 11.95
N ASP A 136 -7.97 -24.22 12.43
CA ASP A 136 -8.32 -22.90 11.90
C ASP A 136 -7.36 -21.79 12.38
N GLN A 137 -7.69 -20.55 12.05
CA GLN A 137 -6.89 -19.37 12.38
C GLN A 137 -6.82 -19.08 13.88
N ASP A 138 -7.87 -19.47 14.63
CA ASP A 138 -7.97 -19.32 16.08
C ASP A 138 -7.28 -20.48 16.83
N GLY A 139 -6.94 -21.54 16.10
CA GLY A 139 -6.22 -22.72 16.59
C GLY A 139 -7.13 -23.85 17.02
N ASP A 140 -8.43 -23.76 16.73
CA ASP A 140 -9.41 -24.80 17.02
C ASP A 140 -9.26 -25.95 16.01
N ASP A 141 -9.36 -27.18 16.51
CA ASP A 141 -9.26 -28.40 15.69
C ASP A 141 -10.57 -28.65 14.94
N LEU A 142 -10.49 -28.74 13.61
CA LEU A 142 -11.56 -29.23 12.77
C LEU A 142 -11.61 -30.76 12.77
N SER A 143 -12.70 -31.32 12.23
CA SER A 143 -12.86 -32.78 12.14
C SER A 143 -11.71 -33.39 11.30
N PRO A 144 -10.95 -34.36 11.86
CA PRO A 144 -9.83 -34.95 11.16
C PRO A 144 -10.29 -35.80 9.97
N ILE A 145 -9.49 -35.79 8.90
CA ILE A 145 -9.79 -36.52 7.66
C ILE A 145 -8.93 -37.78 7.61
N ALA A 146 -9.53 -38.93 7.31
CA ALA A 146 -8.79 -40.19 7.17
C ALA A 146 -7.78 -40.11 6.01
N PHE A 147 -6.52 -40.45 6.28
CA PHE A 147 -5.43 -40.40 5.30
C PHE A 147 -4.86 -41.79 5.04
N ASN A 148 -5.11 -42.31 3.83
CA ASN A 148 -4.74 -43.66 3.41
C ASN A 148 -3.84 -43.61 2.16
N PRO A 149 -2.54 -43.27 2.32
CA PRO A 149 -1.62 -43.17 1.20
C PRO A 149 -1.31 -44.56 0.60
N ALA A 150 -1.13 -44.62 -0.72
CA ALA A 150 -0.65 -45.84 -1.36
C ALA A 150 0.88 -45.97 -1.23
N PRO A 151 1.44 -47.19 -1.34
CA PRO A 151 2.88 -47.39 -1.29
C PRO A 151 3.64 -46.55 -2.32
N ASP A 152 4.85 -46.12 -1.95
CA ASP A 152 5.78 -45.32 -2.76
C ASP A 152 5.25 -43.94 -3.25
N GLN A 153 4.14 -43.43 -2.69
CA GLN A 153 3.62 -42.11 -3.03
C GLN A 153 4.30 -40.98 -2.25
N LEU A 154 4.63 -39.90 -2.95
CA LEU A 154 5.15 -38.64 -2.39
C LEU A 154 4.29 -37.41 -2.71
N SER A 155 3.28 -37.56 -3.57
CA SER A 155 2.33 -36.52 -3.95
C SER A 155 0.92 -36.97 -3.60
N PHE A 156 0.16 -36.12 -2.93
CA PHE A 156 -1.16 -36.42 -2.43
C PHE A 156 -2.18 -35.36 -2.85
N GLU A 157 -3.44 -35.78 -2.81
CA GLU A 157 -4.58 -34.90 -3.01
C GLU A 157 -5.58 -35.09 -1.87
N LEU A 158 -6.19 -33.99 -1.44
CA LEU A 158 -7.21 -33.95 -0.41
C LEU A 158 -8.44 -33.26 -0.98
N ASP A 159 -9.58 -33.95 -0.95
CA ASP A 159 -10.85 -33.34 -1.33
C ASP A 159 -11.32 -32.39 -0.22
N LEU A 160 -11.40 -31.10 -0.54
CA LEU A 160 -11.90 -30.05 0.34
C LEU A 160 -13.38 -29.77 0.11
N SER A 161 -14.04 -30.50 -0.80
CA SER A 161 -15.48 -30.37 -1.02
C SER A 161 -16.27 -30.90 0.19
N GLY A 162 -17.17 -30.07 0.74
CA GLY A 162 -18.02 -30.46 1.87
C GLY A 162 -18.09 -29.49 3.05
N GLU A 163 -17.96 -28.17 2.83
CA GLU A 163 -17.96 -27.14 3.90
C GLU A 163 -16.87 -27.34 4.98
N ILE A 164 -15.81 -28.09 4.69
CA ILE A 164 -14.73 -28.36 5.65
C ILE A 164 -13.92 -27.09 5.91
N LEU A 165 -13.66 -26.31 4.86
CA LEU A 165 -12.89 -25.07 4.91
C LEU A 165 -13.70 -23.93 4.29
N ASN A 166 -13.80 -22.82 5.01
CA ASN A 166 -14.32 -21.57 4.51
C ASN A 166 -13.26 -20.86 3.63
N GLU A 167 -13.75 -20.04 2.71
CA GLU A 167 -12.89 -19.10 2.00
C GLU A 167 -12.49 -17.95 2.93
N ASP A 168 -11.35 -17.32 2.62
CA ASP A 168 -10.79 -16.18 3.35
C ASP A 168 -10.40 -16.46 4.82
N GLU A 169 -10.18 -17.73 5.13
CA GLU A 169 -9.63 -18.21 6.42
C GLU A 169 -8.29 -18.92 6.22
N THR A 170 -7.39 -18.76 7.20
CA THR A 170 -6.09 -19.43 7.22
C THR A 170 -6.16 -20.69 8.08
N TYR A 171 -5.72 -21.82 7.54
CA TYR A 171 -5.70 -23.11 8.18
C TYR A 171 -4.26 -23.63 8.34
N ARG A 172 -4.04 -24.45 9.36
CA ARG A 172 -2.78 -25.19 9.57
C ARG A 172 -3.05 -26.67 9.38
N ILE A 173 -2.36 -27.28 8.42
CA ILE A 173 -2.56 -28.67 8.04
C ILE A 173 -1.33 -29.48 8.42
N SER A 174 -1.56 -30.65 9.02
CA SER A 174 -0.53 -31.63 9.37
C SER A 174 -1.08 -33.04 9.24
N ILE A 175 -0.19 -34.01 9.05
CA ILE A 175 -0.50 -35.44 9.10
C ILE A 175 -0.12 -35.94 10.49
N SER A 176 -0.97 -36.72 11.14
CA SER A 176 -0.64 -37.40 12.39
C SER A 176 -1.02 -38.87 12.35
N GLU A 177 -0.27 -39.68 13.07
CA GLU A 177 -0.66 -41.05 13.36
C GLU A 177 -1.55 -41.10 14.62
N ALA A 178 -2.67 -41.81 14.54
CA ALA A 178 -3.76 -41.73 15.52
C ALA A 178 -3.43 -42.31 16.91
N THR A 179 -2.55 -43.29 17.00
CA THR A 179 -2.24 -44.01 18.25
C THR A 179 -1.12 -43.34 19.04
N SER A 180 -0.02 -42.98 18.37
CA SER A 180 1.16 -42.37 18.99
C SER A 180 1.10 -40.84 19.05
N GLY A 181 0.29 -40.21 18.19
CA GLY A 181 0.26 -38.76 18.03
C GLY A 181 1.50 -38.18 17.33
N ALA A 182 2.38 -39.03 16.78
CA ALA A 182 3.50 -38.57 15.96
C ALA A 182 2.96 -37.79 14.75
N SER A 183 3.57 -36.65 14.43
CA SER A 183 3.06 -35.73 13.41
C SER A 183 4.10 -35.29 12.40
N SER A 184 3.66 -34.90 11.20
CA SER A 184 4.48 -34.27 10.17
C SER A 184 4.84 -32.83 10.52
N THR A 185 5.61 -32.17 9.65
CA THR A 185 5.64 -30.70 9.64
C THR A 185 4.25 -30.14 9.29
N THR A 186 4.02 -28.90 9.70
CA THR A 186 2.77 -28.18 9.44
C THR A 186 2.93 -27.23 8.27
N ILE A 187 1.93 -27.17 7.40
CA ILE A 187 1.81 -26.15 6.36
C ILE A 187 0.62 -25.24 6.65
N GLN A 188 0.72 -23.98 6.20
CA GLN A 188 -0.41 -23.05 6.23
C GLN A 188 -1.09 -23.06 4.86
N LEU A 189 -2.41 -23.18 4.88
CA LEU A 189 -3.26 -23.09 3.69
C LEU A 189 -4.30 -22.00 3.92
N ARG A 190 -4.38 -21.02 3.03
CA ARG A 190 -5.47 -20.04 3.02
C ARG A 190 -6.22 -20.17 1.72
N LEU A 191 -7.53 -20.40 1.82
CA LEU A 191 -8.42 -20.36 0.66
C LEU A 191 -8.83 -18.91 0.39
N VAL A 192 -8.97 -18.54 -0.87
CA VAL A 192 -9.35 -17.18 -1.30
C VAL A 192 -10.60 -17.25 -2.16
N SER A 193 -11.57 -16.39 -1.87
CA SER A 193 -12.90 -16.46 -2.49
C SER A 193 -12.91 -16.07 -3.97
N ASN A 194 -12.04 -15.15 -4.39
CA ASN A 194 -11.71 -14.84 -5.79
C ASN A 194 -10.39 -14.06 -5.86
N LEU A 195 -9.35 -14.60 -6.51
CA LEU A 195 -8.17 -13.80 -6.83
C LEU A 195 -8.52 -12.80 -7.95
N ILE A 196 -8.52 -11.52 -7.61
CA ILE A 196 -8.58 -10.41 -8.56
C ILE A 196 -7.26 -10.42 -9.34
N ASP A 197 -7.33 -10.79 -10.62
CA ASP A 197 -6.21 -10.67 -11.55
C ASP A 197 -5.97 -9.20 -11.91
N ASP A 198 -4.78 -8.64 -11.68
CA ASP A 198 -4.42 -7.34 -12.25
C ASP A 198 -4.04 -7.48 -13.73
N THR A 199 -5.06 -7.58 -14.58
CA THR A 199 -4.91 -7.68 -16.04
C THR A 199 -4.11 -6.55 -16.69
N ILE A 200 -3.95 -5.40 -16.02
CA ILE A 200 -3.15 -4.26 -16.50
C ILE A 200 -1.70 -4.44 -16.07
N GLY A 201 -1.51 -4.76 -14.79
CA GLY A 201 -0.21 -4.91 -14.15
C GLY A 201 0.58 -3.59 -14.06
N GLY A 202 1.70 -3.65 -13.33
CA GLY A 202 2.65 -2.54 -13.20
C GLY A 202 2.09 -1.29 -12.49
N PRO A 203 2.83 -0.17 -12.52
CA PRO A 203 2.45 1.03 -11.80
C PRO A 203 1.14 1.67 -12.30
N LEU A 204 0.42 2.35 -11.41
CA LEU A 204 -0.75 3.17 -11.72
C LEU A 204 -0.41 4.25 -12.74
N ALA A 205 -1.30 4.46 -13.72
CA ALA A 205 -1.09 5.46 -14.75
C ALA A 205 -1.04 6.87 -14.14
N LEU A 206 -0.13 7.69 -14.64
CA LEU A 206 0.09 9.06 -14.18
C LEU A 206 -0.56 10.07 -15.13
N MET A 207 -0.99 11.21 -14.59
CA MET A 207 -1.57 12.33 -15.34
C MET A 207 -0.93 13.65 -14.89
N PRO A 208 -0.23 14.38 -15.78
CA PRO A 208 0.29 15.70 -15.45
C PRO A 208 -0.84 16.72 -15.35
N VAL A 209 -0.80 17.54 -14.30
CA VAL A 209 -1.72 18.66 -14.09
C VAL A 209 -1.04 19.95 -14.50
N ASN A 210 -1.67 20.70 -15.39
CA ASN A 210 -1.22 22.02 -15.81
C ASN A 210 -1.82 23.08 -14.91
N SER A 211 -1.10 24.19 -14.70
CA SER A 211 -1.65 25.38 -14.04
C SER A 211 -1.68 26.56 -15.00
N TYR A 212 -2.60 27.49 -14.77
CA TYR A 212 -2.66 28.76 -15.48
C TYR A 212 -3.31 29.82 -14.58
N SER A 213 -3.34 31.07 -15.04
CA SER A 213 -3.96 32.17 -14.30
C SER A 213 -5.00 32.91 -15.14
N CYS A 214 -5.98 33.50 -14.47
CA CYS A 214 -6.85 34.51 -15.05
C CYS A 214 -6.73 35.82 -14.27
N LEU A 215 -6.94 36.94 -14.96
CA LEU A 215 -7.06 38.26 -14.36
C LEU A 215 -8.53 38.64 -14.29
N PHE A 216 -8.98 39.03 -13.11
CA PHE A 216 -10.30 39.59 -12.85
C PHE A 216 -10.15 41.08 -12.60
N ARG A 217 -10.76 41.90 -13.45
CA ARG A 217 -10.76 43.36 -13.34
C ARG A 217 -12.06 43.81 -12.71
N ASP A 218 -11.94 44.45 -11.57
CA ASP A 218 -13.06 45.16 -10.95
C ASP A 218 -13.03 46.62 -11.41
N GLY A 219 -14.19 47.19 -11.71
CA GLY A 219 -14.26 48.47 -12.40
C GLY A 219 -15.67 48.97 -12.69
N GLU A 220 -15.73 50.17 -13.26
CA GLU A 220 -16.96 50.80 -13.71
C GLU A 220 -16.91 50.99 -15.22
N PHE A 221 -18.01 50.71 -15.92
CA PHE A 221 -18.09 51.00 -17.35
C PHE A 221 -18.34 52.49 -17.58
N ASP A 222 -17.49 53.12 -18.37
CA ASP A 222 -17.68 54.50 -18.81
C ASP A 222 -18.96 54.62 -19.65
N GLN A 223 -19.87 55.50 -19.24
CA GLN A 223 -21.20 55.61 -19.84
C GLN A 223 -21.19 56.17 -21.28
N ASN A 224 -20.08 56.77 -21.73
CA ASN A 224 -19.98 57.39 -23.05
C ASN A 224 -19.25 56.51 -24.07
N THR A 225 -18.25 55.76 -23.61
CA THR A 225 -17.38 54.91 -24.44
C THR A 225 -17.72 53.43 -24.33
N GLY A 226 -18.39 53.01 -23.26
CA GLY A 226 -18.65 51.60 -22.96
C GLY A 226 -17.40 50.83 -22.53
N GLU A 227 -16.28 51.52 -22.29
CA GLU A 227 -15.03 50.89 -21.85
C GLU A 227 -15.03 50.66 -20.34
N LEU A 228 -14.42 49.56 -19.89
CA LEU A 228 -14.24 49.26 -18.47
C LEU A 228 -13.11 50.13 -17.89
N ILE A 229 -13.44 51.02 -16.96
CA ILE A 229 -12.47 51.74 -16.13
C ILE A 229 -12.06 50.80 -14.99
N VAL A 230 -10.84 50.30 -15.07
CA VAL A 230 -10.30 49.31 -14.14
C VAL A 230 -9.87 49.98 -12.83
N ASN A 231 -10.53 49.61 -11.73
CA ASN A 231 -10.22 50.08 -10.38
C ASN A 231 -9.24 49.12 -9.67
N ASP A 232 -9.42 47.82 -9.85
CA ASP A 232 -8.58 46.79 -9.25
C ASP A 232 -8.40 45.59 -10.19
N VAL A 233 -7.32 44.84 -10.01
CA VAL A 233 -7.03 43.63 -10.77
C VAL A 233 -6.59 42.51 -9.82
N ASN A 234 -7.43 41.49 -9.74
CA ASN A 234 -7.16 40.27 -8.99
C ASN A 234 -6.66 39.18 -9.93
N ARG A 235 -5.80 38.31 -9.41
CA ARG A 235 -5.28 37.14 -10.12
C ARG A 235 -5.84 35.89 -9.48
N PHE A 236 -6.29 34.95 -10.30
CA PHE A 236 -6.81 33.67 -9.88
C PHE A 236 -6.03 32.55 -10.54
N HIS A 237 -5.67 31.52 -9.78
CA HIS A 237 -4.94 30.35 -10.27
C HIS A 237 -5.89 29.17 -10.43
N PHE A 238 -5.73 28.46 -11.55
CA PHE A 238 -6.56 27.34 -11.95
C PHE A 238 -5.71 26.18 -12.44
N TYR A 239 -6.30 24.98 -12.42
CA TYR A 239 -5.61 23.73 -12.72
C TYR A 239 -6.45 22.86 -13.63
N PHE A 240 -5.83 22.20 -14.60
CA PHE A 240 -6.53 21.32 -15.53
C PHE A 240 -5.65 20.17 -16.01
N ILE A 241 -6.30 19.09 -16.42
CA ILE A 241 -5.72 18.02 -17.24
C ILE A 241 -6.18 18.22 -18.70
N PRO A 242 -5.54 17.59 -19.70
CA PRO A 242 -5.90 17.79 -21.11
C PRO A 242 -7.41 17.66 -21.41
N GLU A 243 -8.09 16.74 -20.74
CA GLU A 243 -9.52 16.46 -20.89
C GLU A 243 -10.42 17.51 -20.23
N THR A 244 -9.91 18.28 -19.26
CA THR A 244 -10.68 19.27 -18.48
C THR A 244 -10.20 20.71 -18.70
N ARG A 245 -9.47 20.93 -19.81
CA ARG A 245 -9.04 22.27 -20.24
C ARG A 245 -10.25 23.19 -20.31
N PRO A 246 -10.19 24.41 -19.74
CA PRO A 246 -11.32 25.33 -19.74
C PRO A 246 -11.71 25.75 -21.16
N GLU A 247 -13.01 25.90 -21.38
CA GLU A 247 -13.54 26.54 -22.58
C GLU A 247 -13.20 28.04 -22.58
N PRO A 248 -13.05 28.66 -23.76
CA PRO A 248 -12.75 30.08 -23.84
C PRO A 248 -13.95 30.91 -23.37
N LEU A 249 -13.66 31.98 -22.62
CA LEU A 249 -14.68 32.94 -22.19
C LEU A 249 -15.27 33.68 -23.39
N THR A 250 -16.55 34.07 -23.29
CA THR A 250 -17.22 34.84 -24.35
C THR A 250 -16.61 36.24 -24.49
N GLU A 251 -16.72 36.82 -25.69
CA GLU A 251 -16.17 38.15 -26.00
C GLU A 251 -16.69 39.25 -25.05
N ALA A 252 -17.94 39.11 -24.58
CA ALA A 252 -18.56 40.06 -23.64
C ALA A 252 -17.92 40.02 -22.23
N THR A 253 -17.36 38.87 -21.84
CA THR A 253 -16.76 38.65 -20.53
C THR A 253 -15.30 39.08 -20.48
N VAL A 254 -14.58 38.99 -21.61
CA VAL A 254 -13.14 39.26 -21.70
C VAL A 254 -12.67 40.56 -21.04
N PRO A 255 -13.37 41.71 -21.19
CA PRO A 255 -12.94 42.95 -20.55
C PRO A 255 -12.83 42.85 -19.03
N THR A 256 -13.75 42.12 -18.40
CA THR A 256 -13.81 41.89 -16.95
C THR A 256 -12.91 40.73 -16.53
N VAL A 257 -12.90 39.63 -17.28
CA VAL A 257 -12.10 38.44 -16.95
C VAL A 257 -11.41 37.91 -18.19
N ASN A 258 -10.09 37.78 -18.14
CA ASN A 258 -9.32 37.17 -19.22
C ASN A 258 -8.31 36.17 -18.68
N CYS A 259 -8.23 35.03 -19.36
CA CYS A 259 -7.33 33.92 -19.03
C CYS A 259 -6.22 33.73 -20.09
N TYR A 260 -5.99 34.75 -20.93
CA TYR A 260 -4.97 34.80 -21.97
C TYR A 260 -4.41 36.23 -22.08
N ASP A 261 -3.35 36.44 -22.86
CA ASP A 261 -2.78 37.79 -23.07
C ASP A 261 -3.67 38.66 -23.99
N ILE A 262 -4.51 39.48 -23.36
CA ILE A 262 -5.44 40.40 -24.05
C ILE A 262 -4.72 41.42 -24.93
N ASN A 263 -3.47 41.79 -24.63
CA ASN A 263 -2.73 42.77 -25.44
C ASN A 263 -2.32 42.18 -26.79
N THR A 264 -2.13 40.86 -26.84
CA THR A 264 -1.75 40.14 -28.05
C THR A 264 -2.98 39.72 -28.87
N TYR A 265 -4.04 39.25 -28.21
CA TYR A 265 -5.19 38.62 -28.89
C TYR A 265 -6.48 39.46 -28.92
N GLY A 266 -6.49 40.64 -28.26
CA GLY A 266 -7.68 41.47 -28.13
C GLY A 266 -8.79 40.76 -27.35
N ASN A 267 -10.06 41.03 -27.69
CA ASN A 267 -11.22 40.39 -27.05
C ASN A 267 -11.60 39.03 -27.65
N THR A 268 -10.81 38.52 -28.59
CA THR A 268 -11.09 37.24 -29.26
C THR A 268 -11.03 36.11 -28.24
N PRO A 269 -12.09 35.29 -28.08
CA PRO A 269 -12.04 34.12 -27.20
C PRO A 269 -10.86 33.20 -27.56
N VAL A 270 -9.93 33.01 -26.61
CA VAL A 270 -8.74 32.16 -26.75
C VAL A 270 -8.68 31.20 -25.57
N ASN A 271 -8.52 29.90 -25.87
CA ASN A 271 -8.28 28.85 -24.88
C ASN A 271 -6.87 28.22 -25.01
N SER A 272 -6.05 28.69 -25.95
CA SER A 272 -4.64 28.31 -26.10
C SER A 272 -3.84 29.39 -26.86
N PRO A 273 -2.74 29.93 -26.29
CA PRO A 273 -2.20 29.64 -24.96
C PRO A 273 -3.03 30.29 -23.84
N LEU A 274 -3.08 29.65 -22.67
CA LEU A 274 -3.59 30.29 -21.46
C LEU A 274 -2.50 31.16 -20.82
N LEU A 275 -2.91 32.17 -20.05
CA LEU A 275 -2.03 33.11 -19.38
C LEU A 275 -1.24 32.40 -18.29
N GLU A 276 0.09 32.55 -18.32
CA GLU A 276 1.02 31.91 -17.37
C GLU A 276 0.86 30.38 -17.31
N GLU A 277 0.45 29.74 -18.42
CA GLU A 277 0.29 28.29 -18.52
C GLU A 277 1.61 27.57 -18.23
N THR A 278 1.61 26.73 -17.18
CA THR A 278 2.74 25.90 -16.78
C THR A 278 2.35 24.44 -16.96
N THR A 279 3.01 23.75 -17.89
CA THR A 279 2.79 22.32 -18.11
C THR A 279 3.38 21.50 -16.96
N GLY A 280 2.63 20.52 -16.46
CA GLY A 280 3.11 19.60 -15.43
C GLY A 280 3.49 20.28 -14.11
N ALA A 281 2.68 21.23 -13.65
CA ALA A 281 2.86 21.91 -12.36
C ALA A 281 2.98 20.90 -11.21
N PHE A 282 2.21 19.81 -11.28
CA PHE A 282 2.37 18.60 -10.50
C PHE A 282 1.78 17.40 -11.28
N THR A 283 1.82 16.20 -10.70
CA THR A 283 1.26 14.98 -11.28
C THR A 283 0.33 14.30 -10.29
N VAL A 284 -0.68 13.61 -10.81
CA VAL A 284 -1.64 12.80 -10.04
C VAL A 284 -1.76 11.42 -10.68
N TRP A 285 -2.40 10.47 -10.01
CA TRP A 285 -2.78 9.23 -10.67
C TRP A 285 -3.99 9.47 -11.58
N ASN A 286 -3.96 8.88 -12.77
CA ASN A 286 -4.95 9.11 -13.82
C ASN A 286 -6.30 8.52 -13.42
N ALA A 287 -7.34 9.35 -13.40
CA ALA A 287 -8.70 8.91 -13.11
C ALA A 287 -9.25 7.86 -14.09
N ASN A 288 -8.70 7.80 -15.30
CA ASN A 288 -9.07 6.83 -16.33
C ASN A 288 -8.29 5.50 -16.22
N ASP A 289 -7.41 5.32 -15.24
CA ASP A 289 -6.85 3.99 -14.96
C ASP A 289 -7.99 3.07 -14.49
N PRO A 290 -8.25 1.93 -15.17
CA PRO A 290 -9.38 1.06 -14.83
C PRO A 290 -9.35 0.53 -13.39
N ARG A 291 -8.20 0.58 -12.70
CA ARG A 291 -8.08 0.23 -11.28
C ARG A 291 -8.77 1.23 -10.35
N PHE A 292 -9.06 2.46 -10.78
CA PHE A 292 -9.86 3.42 -10.00
C PHE A 292 -11.37 3.28 -10.19
N PHE A 293 -11.84 2.42 -11.09
CA PHE A 293 -13.26 2.19 -11.29
C PHE A 293 -13.85 1.27 -10.21
N PHE A 294 -15.12 1.49 -9.89
CA PHE A 294 -15.92 0.57 -9.08
C PHE A 294 -16.36 -0.59 -9.97
N LEU A 295 -16.12 -1.82 -9.55
CA LEU A 295 -16.58 -2.99 -10.29
C LEU A 295 -17.80 -3.63 -9.60
N SER A 296 -18.70 -4.16 -10.44
CA SER A 296 -19.79 -5.07 -10.03
C SER A 296 -20.67 -4.62 -8.85
N GLY A 297 -20.98 -3.33 -8.74
CA GLY A 297 -21.94 -2.82 -7.75
C GLY A 297 -21.40 -2.71 -6.32
N GLY A 298 -20.09 -2.89 -6.13
CA GLY A 298 -19.39 -2.59 -4.88
C GLY A 298 -19.22 -1.09 -4.66
N THR A 299 -18.91 -0.72 -3.41
CA THR A 299 -18.57 0.66 -3.01
C THR A 299 -17.08 0.93 -2.99
N THR A 300 -16.25 -0.08 -3.25
CA THR A 300 -14.79 -0.03 -3.15
C THR A 300 -14.15 0.01 -4.53
N ARG A 301 -13.04 0.74 -4.66
CA ARG A 301 -12.30 0.82 -5.94
C ARG A 301 -11.43 -0.42 -6.09
N ARG A 302 -11.29 -0.93 -7.32
CA ARG A 302 -10.47 -2.12 -7.61
C ARG A 302 -9.04 -2.03 -7.07
N VAL A 303 -8.42 -0.85 -7.12
CA VAL A 303 -7.07 -0.63 -6.58
C VAL A 303 -6.97 -0.92 -5.08
N HIS A 304 -8.02 -0.64 -4.31
CA HIS A 304 -8.04 -0.89 -2.87
C HIS A 304 -8.20 -2.39 -2.59
N GLU A 305 -9.05 -3.07 -3.37
CA GLU A 305 -9.23 -4.53 -3.30
C GLU A 305 -7.94 -5.28 -3.72
N LEU A 306 -7.23 -4.79 -4.75
CA LEU A 306 -5.94 -5.33 -5.17
C LEU A 306 -4.87 -5.19 -4.07
N ILE A 307 -4.83 -4.05 -3.38
CA ILE A 307 -3.91 -3.85 -2.25
C ILE A 307 -4.26 -4.80 -1.10
N GLU A 308 -5.54 -4.91 -0.74
CA GLU A 308 -6.00 -5.85 0.27
C GLU A 308 -5.63 -7.30 -0.06
N GLN A 309 -5.90 -7.74 -1.29
CA GLN A 309 -5.50 -9.06 -1.76
C GLN A 309 -3.99 -9.25 -1.66
N ASN A 310 -3.18 -8.28 -2.08
CA ASN A 310 -1.72 -8.38 -1.99
C ASN A 310 -1.20 -8.44 -0.55
N VAL A 311 -1.89 -7.82 0.41
CA VAL A 311 -1.60 -8.00 1.84
C VAL A 311 -2.01 -9.39 2.29
N MET A 312 -3.16 -9.90 1.85
CA MET A 312 -3.63 -11.25 2.18
C MET A 312 -2.71 -12.34 1.63
N LEU A 313 -2.14 -12.13 0.44
CA LEU A 313 -1.14 -12.99 -0.19
C LEU A 313 0.16 -13.10 0.63
N GLN A 314 0.42 -12.16 1.54
CA GLN A 314 1.54 -12.22 2.50
C GLN A 314 1.20 -13.00 3.79
N GLY A 315 0.00 -13.61 3.87
CA GLY A 315 -0.44 -14.41 5.02
C GLY A 315 -1.13 -13.61 6.13
N LEU A 316 -1.53 -12.37 5.85
CA LEU A 316 -2.17 -11.48 6.83
C LEU A 316 -3.66 -11.28 6.54
N THR A 317 -4.41 -10.87 7.55
CA THR A 317 -5.81 -10.46 7.41
C THR A 317 -5.94 -8.98 7.71
N LEU A 318 -6.68 -8.26 6.87
CA LEU A 318 -7.10 -6.91 7.16
C LEU A 318 -8.52 -6.95 7.73
N SER A 319 -8.80 -6.09 8.71
CA SER A 319 -10.15 -5.95 9.27
C SER A 319 -11.10 -5.21 8.33
N GLN A 320 -10.56 -4.50 7.34
CA GLN A 320 -11.26 -3.73 6.31
C GLN A 320 -10.31 -3.42 5.15
N THR A 321 -10.87 -3.27 3.95
CA THR A 321 -10.13 -2.82 2.77
C THR A 321 -9.58 -1.40 2.98
N PRO A 322 -8.29 -1.14 2.67
CA PRO A 322 -7.68 0.17 2.92
C PRO A 322 -8.08 1.20 1.86
N GLU A 323 -8.72 2.30 2.27
CA GLU A 323 -9.07 3.42 1.39
C GLU A 323 -7.92 4.43 1.31
N ILE A 324 -7.01 4.24 0.35
CA ILE A 324 -5.75 5.01 0.27
C ILE A 324 -5.79 6.15 -0.75
N PHE A 325 -6.68 6.05 -1.75
CA PHE A 325 -6.70 6.96 -2.91
C PHE A 325 -8.02 7.72 -2.99
N PHE A 326 -7.92 9.04 -3.19
CA PHE A 326 -9.03 9.97 -3.17
C PHE A 326 -9.01 10.87 -4.41
N PRO A 327 -10.19 11.22 -4.96
CA PRO A 327 -10.26 12.11 -6.12
C PRO A 327 -9.89 13.55 -5.74
N LEU A 328 -9.03 14.18 -6.53
CA LEU A 328 -8.67 15.59 -6.43
C LEU A 328 -9.60 16.42 -7.31
N ASN A 329 -10.62 17.01 -6.71
CA ASN A 329 -11.49 17.98 -7.36
C ASN A 329 -10.98 19.40 -7.08
N TRP A 330 -10.76 20.19 -8.12
CA TRP A 330 -10.22 21.53 -7.97
C TRP A 330 -10.77 22.53 -8.99
N LEU A 331 -10.57 23.82 -8.73
CA LEU A 331 -10.95 24.90 -9.62
C LEU A 331 -10.22 24.78 -10.96
N ASN A 332 -10.98 24.70 -12.06
CA ASN A 332 -10.43 24.53 -13.42
C ASN A 332 -10.75 25.70 -14.38
N GLY A 333 -11.55 26.68 -13.97
CA GLY A 333 -11.76 27.92 -14.71
C GLY A 333 -12.93 28.76 -14.24
N PHE A 334 -13.39 29.63 -15.15
CA PHE A 334 -14.62 30.40 -15.00
C PHE A 334 -15.66 29.92 -16.02
N ASP A 335 -16.92 29.96 -15.63
CA ASP A 335 -18.10 29.82 -16.47
C ASP A 335 -18.84 31.16 -16.47
N ASP A 336 -19.07 31.70 -17.66
CA ASP A 336 -19.78 32.96 -17.89
C ASP A 336 -21.23 32.78 -18.38
N GLY A 337 -21.74 31.54 -18.29
CA GLY A 337 -23.15 31.22 -18.40
C GLY A 337 -23.68 31.22 -19.83
N ASP A 338 -22.91 30.73 -20.80
CA ASP A 338 -23.36 30.54 -22.19
C ASP A 338 -24.50 29.49 -22.25
N GLN A 339 -25.72 29.97 -21.97
CA GLN A 339 -26.97 29.24 -22.10
C GLN A 339 -27.55 29.51 -23.47
N ALA A 340 -27.19 28.67 -24.45
CA ALA A 340 -27.77 28.54 -25.78
C ALA A 340 -27.83 29.81 -26.68
N PRO A 341 -27.51 29.68 -27.99
CA PRO A 341 -27.56 30.81 -28.91
C PRO A 341 -28.99 31.36 -29.07
N GLY A 342 -29.25 32.58 -28.58
CA GLY A 342 -30.49 33.32 -28.83
C GLY A 342 -31.11 34.06 -27.63
N GLU A 343 -30.62 33.86 -26.41
CA GLU A 343 -31.13 34.57 -25.22
C GLU A 343 -30.29 35.82 -24.89
N GLN A 344 -30.93 36.86 -24.35
CA GLN A 344 -30.23 38.05 -23.86
C GLN A 344 -29.45 37.67 -22.60
N ALA A 345 -28.14 37.51 -22.75
CA ALA A 345 -27.24 37.12 -21.69
C ALA A 345 -27.18 38.17 -20.56
N SER A 346 -27.60 37.79 -19.36
CA SER A 346 -27.06 38.39 -18.14
C SER A 346 -25.78 37.62 -17.79
N VAL A 347 -24.62 38.22 -18.02
CA VAL A 347 -23.32 37.59 -17.71
C VAL A 347 -23.22 37.36 -16.21
N THR A 348 -23.23 36.10 -15.79
CA THR A 348 -22.95 35.71 -14.40
C THR A 348 -21.67 34.90 -14.42
N ILE A 349 -20.61 35.43 -13.79
CA ILE A 349 -19.30 34.79 -13.77
C ILE A 349 -19.22 33.95 -12.49
N SER A 350 -19.03 32.64 -12.66
CA SER A 350 -18.79 31.69 -11.56
C SER A 350 -17.55 30.87 -11.82
N THR A 351 -16.93 30.33 -10.77
CA THR A 351 -15.82 29.39 -10.94
C THR A 351 -16.33 27.97 -11.17
N THR A 352 -15.65 27.22 -12.02
CA THR A 352 -15.90 25.80 -12.28
C THR A 352 -14.89 24.92 -11.58
N THR A 353 -15.29 23.67 -11.30
CA THR A 353 -14.44 22.62 -10.74
C THR A 353 -14.38 21.42 -11.67
N ALA A 354 -13.24 20.75 -11.70
CA ALA A 354 -13.08 19.47 -12.39
C ALA A 354 -12.27 18.48 -11.55
N GLU A 355 -12.48 17.19 -11.81
CA GLU A 355 -11.61 16.14 -11.29
C GLU A 355 -10.28 16.14 -12.08
N LEU A 356 -9.18 16.29 -11.36
CA LEU A 356 -7.83 16.29 -11.94
C LEU A 356 -7.23 14.89 -11.99
N GLY A 357 -7.67 14.00 -11.10
CA GLY A 357 -7.13 12.65 -10.93
C GLY A 357 -7.23 12.22 -9.47
N PHE A 358 -6.41 11.24 -9.09
CA PHE A 358 -6.34 10.72 -7.72
C PHE A 358 -5.06 11.16 -7.02
N TYR A 359 -5.16 11.36 -5.71
CA TYR A 359 -4.03 11.53 -4.79
C TYR A 359 -4.13 10.50 -3.67
N MET A 360 -3.04 10.30 -2.95
CA MET A 360 -2.90 9.31 -1.89
C MET A 360 -3.03 9.98 -0.52
N ALA A 361 -3.67 9.34 0.44
CA ALA A 361 -3.67 9.83 1.82
C ALA A 361 -2.25 9.87 2.39
N PRO A 362 -1.91 10.88 3.22
CA PRO A 362 -0.65 10.87 3.92
C PRO A 362 -0.62 9.77 4.99
N PHE A 363 0.55 9.18 5.18
CA PHE A 363 0.80 8.18 6.21
C PHE A 363 1.34 8.86 7.46
N PHE A 364 1.22 8.20 8.62
CA PHE A 364 1.73 8.73 9.88
C PHE A 364 2.81 7.81 10.43
N ASP A 365 3.90 8.42 10.86
CA ASP A 365 4.96 7.72 11.58
C ASP A 365 4.46 7.41 13.00
N GLU A 366 4.50 6.14 13.40
CA GLU A 366 3.91 5.67 14.67
C GLU A 366 4.62 6.25 15.90
N GLU A 367 5.90 6.61 15.79
CA GLU A 367 6.69 7.14 16.90
C GLU A 367 6.51 8.65 17.07
N THR A 368 6.49 9.37 15.97
CA THR A 368 6.51 10.84 15.94
C THR A 368 5.14 11.46 15.68
N PHE A 369 4.16 10.66 15.24
CA PHE A 369 2.84 11.09 14.76
C PHE A 369 2.92 12.16 13.66
N ARG A 370 4.00 12.15 12.88
CA ARG A 370 4.19 13.09 11.77
C ARG A 370 3.70 12.48 10.48
N ALA A 371 3.01 13.30 9.71
CA ALA A 371 2.54 12.91 8.40
C ALA A 371 3.71 12.87 7.41
N TYR A 372 3.75 11.85 6.55
CA TYR A 372 4.70 11.72 5.46
C TYR A 372 4.03 11.17 4.20
N CYS A 373 4.73 11.31 3.09
CA CYS A 373 4.37 10.69 1.83
C CYS A 373 5.33 9.55 1.53
N PRO A 374 4.84 8.34 1.23
CA PRO A 374 5.68 7.18 1.06
C PRO A 374 6.62 7.35 -0.13
N THR A 375 7.81 6.81 0.03
CA THR A 375 8.87 6.79 -0.98
C THR A 375 9.31 5.35 -1.18
N ARG A 376 10.21 5.13 -2.13
CA ARG A 376 10.86 3.85 -2.36
C ARG A 376 11.47 3.26 -1.10
N GLU A 377 11.97 4.06 -0.18
CA GLU A 377 12.47 3.52 1.09
C GLU A 377 11.36 2.84 1.88
N HIS A 378 10.18 3.47 1.97
CA HIS A 378 9.01 2.94 2.67
C HIS A 378 8.45 1.68 1.99
N TYR A 379 8.37 1.66 0.65
CA TYR A 379 7.88 0.49 -0.12
C TYR A 379 8.74 -0.77 0.01
N TYR A 380 9.96 -0.64 0.54
CA TYR A 380 10.89 -1.75 0.76
C TYR A 380 11.19 -2.01 2.24
N GLN A 381 10.45 -1.37 3.16
CA GLN A 381 10.47 -1.70 4.59
C GLN A 381 9.60 -2.93 4.88
N ASP A 382 9.74 -3.51 6.07
CA ASP A 382 9.00 -4.70 6.55
C ASP A 382 7.52 -4.41 6.87
N SER A 383 6.88 -3.49 6.15
CA SER A 383 5.45 -3.19 6.25
C SER A 383 4.69 -3.92 5.15
N PRO A 384 3.79 -4.86 5.50
CA PRO A 384 3.05 -5.65 4.52
C PRO A 384 2.19 -4.81 3.58
N LEU A 385 1.63 -3.72 4.10
CA LEU A 385 0.86 -2.76 3.32
C LEU A 385 1.74 -2.05 2.28
N PHE A 386 2.93 -1.61 2.69
CA PHE A 386 3.85 -0.94 1.77
C PHE A 386 4.44 -1.89 0.73
N GLU A 387 4.70 -3.15 1.08
CA GLU A 387 5.07 -4.18 0.12
C GLU A 387 3.94 -4.43 -0.89
N ALA A 388 2.69 -4.55 -0.43
CA ALA A 388 1.53 -4.72 -1.30
C ALA A 388 1.31 -3.54 -2.27
N MET A 389 1.64 -2.33 -1.83
CA MET A 389 1.56 -1.11 -2.64
C MET A 389 2.73 -0.94 -3.61
N ARG A 390 3.87 -1.60 -3.40
CA ARG A 390 5.14 -1.34 -4.10
C ARG A 390 5.01 -1.34 -5.62
N GLU A 391 4.40 -2.40 -6.18
CA GLU A 391 4.29 -2.58 -7.63
C GLU A 391 3.11 -1.80 -8.23
N ILE A 392 2.05 -1.60 -7.43
CA ILE A 392 0.86 -0.83 -7.83
C ILE A 392 1.19 0.66 -7.91
N VAL A 393 1.90 1.21 -6.91
CA VAL A 393 2.24 2.63 -6.88
C VAL A 393 3.44 2.93 -7.78
N GLY A 394 4.54 2.18 -7.60
CA GLY A 394 5.70 2.18 -8.48
C GLY A 394 6.53 3.47 -8.55
N VAL A 395 6.21 4.53 -7.80
CA VAL A 395 6.88 5.84 -7.84
C VAL A 395 7.00 6.45 -6.44
N ASP A 396 8.00 7.31 -6.25
CA ASP A 396 8.08 8.15 -5.06
C ASP A 396 6.90 9.13 -5.00
N THR A 397 6.48 9.50 -3.79
CA THR A 397 5.42 10.50 -3.60
C THR A 397 5.91 11.67 -2.77
N GLU A 398 5.33 12.85 -2.98
CA GLU A 398 5.58 14.06 -2.22
C GLU A 398 4.28 14.72 -1.76
N GLY A 399 4.35 15.56 -0.72
CA GLY A 399 3.17 16.27 -0.21
C GLY A 399 2.59 17.28 -1.21
N LEU A 400 1.27 17.35 -1.27
CA LEU A 400 0.52 18.42 -1.93
C LEU A 400 -0.08 19.35 -0.87
N TYR A 401 0.04 20.66 -1.08
CA TYR A 401 -0.46 21.68 -0.16
C TYR A 401 -1.38 22.67 -0.87
N VAL A 402 -2.31 23.22 -0.12
CA VAL A 402 -3.14 24.35 -0.54
C VAL A 402 -2.66 25.60 0.17
N ALA A 403 -2.51 26.69 -0.58
CA ALA A 403 -2.21 28.00 -0.05
C ALA A 403 -3.26 29.02 -0.48
N LYS A 404 -3.70 29.88 0.44
CA LYS A 404 -4.67 30.94 0.18
C LYS A 404 -3.98 32.30 0.16
N GLN A 405 -4.29 33.13 -0.83
CA GLN A 405 -3.84 34.52 -0.83
C GLN A 405 -4.50 35.30 0.32
N GLN A 406 -3.74 36.16 0.99
CA GLN A 406 -4.29 36.99 2.06
C GLN A 406 -5.40 37.92 1.53
N ASN A 407 -6.59 37.85 2.14
CA ASN A 407 -7.78 38.66 1.83
C ASN A 407 -8.36 38.52 0.40
N VAL A 408 -7.95 37.51 -0.36
CA VAL A 408 -8.46 37.23 -1.72
C VAL A 408 -8.91 35.77 -1.81
N CYS A 409 -9.91 35.52 -2.62
CA CYS A 409 -10.43 34.18 -2.90
C CYS A 409 -9.63 33.44 -3.98
N ASP A 410 -8.31 33.48 -3.84
CA ASP A 410 -7.37 32.83 -4.74
C ASP A 410 -6.57 31.77 -3.99
N PHE A 411 -6.38 30.62 -4.64
CA PHE A 411 -5.78 29.43 -4.07
C PHE A 411 -4.74 28.83 -5.01
N ILE A 412 -3.64 28.37 -4.43
CA ILE A 412 -2.57 27.69 -5.16
C ILE A 412 -2.40 26.28 -4.57
N LEU A 413 -2.40 25.30 -5.46
CA LEU A 413 -1.84 23.97 -5.22
C LEU A 413 -0.33 24.02 -5.44
N ILE A 414 0.43 23.57 -4.44
CA ILE A 414 1.90 23.57 -4.47
C ILE A 414 2.45 22.26 -3.94
N LYS A 415 3.39 21.67 -4.69
CA LYS A 415 4.10 20.45 -4.31
C LYS A 415 5.18 20.71 -3.25
N GLU A 416 5.44 19.71 -2.41
CA GLU A 416 6.33 19.79 -1.24
C GLU A 416 7.74 20.26 -1.61
N SER A 417 8.32 19.70 -2.67
CA SER A 417 9.67 20.03 -3.16
C SER A 417 9.82 21.52 -3.46
N LEU A 418 8.83 22.14 -4.11
CA LEU A 418 8.84 23.57 -4.39
C LEU A 418 8.57 24.37 -3.11
N LEU A 419 7.55 23.99 -2.33
CA LEU A 419 7.16 24.72 -1.12
C LEU A 419 8.31 24.81 -0.11
N LYS A 420 8.99 23.68 0.17
CA LYS A 420 10.09 23.61 1.14
C LYS A 420 11.28 24.50 0.77
N SER A 421 11.41 24.86 -0.50
CA SER A 421 12.44 25.80 -0.99
C SER A 421 12.11 27.28 -0.78
N ILE A 422 10.83 27.63 -0.53
CA ILE A 422 10.37 29.03 -0.44
C ILE A 422 9.58 29.38 0.82
N TRP A 423 9.21 28.40 1.64
CA TRP A 423 8.34 28.62 2.80
C TRP A 423 9.05 29.27 4.00
N PHE A 424 8.30 30.04 4.77
CA PHE A 424 8.74 30.66 6.01
C PHE A 424 7.56 30.85 6.98
N TYR A 425 7.87 31.06 8.26
CA TYR A 425 6.96 31.71 9.19
C TYR A 425 7.61 32.98 9.74
N ILE A 426 6.81 33.88 10.31
CA ILE A 426 7.29 35.13 10.88
C ILE A 426 7.22 35.06 12.40
N GLU A 427 8.35 35.26 13.07
CA GLU A 427 8.45 35.35 14.53
C GLU A 427 9.40 36.47 14.91
N GLY A 428 8.98 37.37 15.80
CA GLY A 428 9.78 38.55 16.15
C GLY A 428 10.10 39.49 14.97
N GLY A 429 9.31 39.44 13.89
CA GLY A 429 9.54 40.21 12.67
C GLY A 429 10.61 39.63 11.73
N GLN A 430 11.14 38.44 12.02
CA GLN A 430 12.09 37.73 11.17
C GLN A 430 11.43 36.57 10.45
N HIS A 431 11.82 36.36 9.19
CA HIS A 431 11.49 35.17 8.44
C HIS A 431 12.33 33.99 8.92
N ILE A 432 11.68 32.90 9.27
CA ILE A 432 12.32 31.67 9.74
C ILE A 432 11.85 30.50 8.87
N GLN A 433 12.80 29.70 8.38
CA GLN A 433 12.48 28.47 7.65
C GLN A 433 11.93 27.41 8.62
N PRO A 434 10.74 26.83 8.34
CA PRO A 434 10.20 25.73 9.12
C PRO A 434 11.07 24.48 8.99
N THR A 435 11.06 23.67 10.04
CA THR A 435 11.54 22.29 10.06
C THR A 435 10.34 21.37 10.30
N GLU A 436 10.51 20.06 10.11
CA GLU A 436 9.46 19.08 10.44
C GLU A 436 8.93 19.20 11.88
N ALA A 437 9.78 19.64 12.82
CA ALA A 437 9.37 19.84 14.21
C ALA A 437 8.70 21.20 14.48
N THR A 438 9.07 22.24 13.72
CA THR A 438 8.64 23.63 14.00
C THR A 438 7.49 24.09 13.13
N VAL A 439 7.13 23.33 12.09
CA VAL A 439 6.01 23.66 11.19
C VAL A 439 4.65 23.65 11.92
N GLN A 440 4.50 22.76 12.91
CA GLN A 440 3.26 22.60 13.64
C GLN A 440 2.89 23.87 14.42
N GLY A 441 1.65 24.32 14.27
CA GLY A 441 1.10 25.49 14.96
C GLY A 441 1.65 26.84 14.48
N LYS A 442 2.47 26.87 13.43
CA LYS A 442 2.95 28.11 12.81
C LYS A 442 2.11 28.48 11.60
N GLN A 443 2.00 29.79 11.35
CA GLN A 443 1.43 30.30 10.11
C GLN A 443 2.49 30.26 9.01
N ILE A 444 2.46 29.19 8.22
CA ILE A 444 3.41 28.99 7.12
C ILE A 444 2.98 29.83 5.92
N GLN A 445 3.92 30.58 5.37
CA GLN A 445 3.71 31.51 4.27
C GLN A 445 4.81 31.37 3.22
N PHE A 446 4.54 31.88 2.02
CA PHE A 446 5.53 32.05 0.96
C PHE A 446 5.13 33.20 0.04
N TYR A 447 6.08 33.64 -0.79
CA TYR A 447 5.84 34.63 -1.84
C TYR A 447 5.66 33.94 -3.19
N TRP A 448 4.64 34.35 -3.95
CA TRP A 448 4.33 33.80 -5.26
C TRP A 448 4.20 34.91 -6.32
N PRO A 449 4.68 34.74 -7.57
CA PRO A 449 5.35 33.56 -8.14
C PRO A 449 6.62 33.16 -7.38
N ALA A 450 6.94 31.86 -7.35
CA ALA A 450 8.05 31.33 -6.57
C ALA A 450 9.41 31.90 -7.04
N ASP A 451 10.27 32.23 -6.08
CA ASP A 451 11.68 32.53 -6.33
C ASP A 451 12.57 31.84 -5.29
N PRO A 452 13.04 30.62 -5.58
CA PRO A 452 13.92 29.87 -4.68
C PRO A 452 15.27 30.56 -4.40
N SER A 453 15.69 31.52 -5.23
CA SER A 453 16.96 32.23 -5.04
C SER A 453 16.88 33.32 -3.97
N SER A 454 15.68 33.80 -3.65
CA SER A 454 15.44 34.86 -2.65
C SER A 454 14.09 34.65 -1.94
N PRO A 455 13.92 33.53 -1.21
CA PRO A 455 12.61 33.10 -0.71
C PRO A 455 12.02 34.02 0.37
N PHE A 456 12.87 34.77 1.09
CA PHE A 456 12.47 35.63 2.21
C PHE A 456 12.35 37.11 1.81
N ILE A 457 12.61 37.48 0.56
CA ILE A 457 12.55 38.87 0.08
C ILE A 457 11.36 39.02 -0.87
N LYS A 458 10.29 39.67 -0.40
CA LYS A 458 9.12 39.93 -1.22
C LYS A 458 9.44 40.91 -2.35
N LYS A 459 9.25 40.48 -3.60
CA LYS A 459 9.31 41.33 -4.78
C LYS A 459 7.99 42.06 -5.03
N SER A 460 8.02 43.16 -5.77
CA SER A 460 6.85 44.02 -6.05
C SER A 460 5.70 43.29 -6.75
N HIS A 461 6.00 42.33 -7.62
CA HIS A 461 5.02 41.53 -8.34
C HIS A 461 4.53 40.30 -7.56
N GLN A 462 5.17 39.97 -6.43
CA GLN A 462 4.79 38.81 -5.64
C GLN A 462 3.65 39.12 -4.67
N ARG A 463 2.83 38.11 -4.40
CA ARG A 463 1.78 38.10 -3.38
C ARG A 463 2.14 37.10 -2.28
N THR A 464 1.56 37.32 -1.11
CA THR A 464 1.81 36.46 0.05
C THR A 464 0.70 35.43 0.14
N TYR A 465 1.07 34.15 0.14
CA TYR A 465 0.17 33.03 0.33
C TYR A 465 0.42 32.41 1.70
N THR A 466 -0.62 31.86 2.31
CA THR A 466 -0.56 31.15 3.59
C THR A 466 -1.07 29.74 3.40
N ILE A 467 -0.34 28.74 3.89
CA ILE A 467 -0.75 27.34 3.84
C ILE A 467 -1.99 27.13 4.70
N ARG A 468 -2.96 26.40 4.15
CA ARG A 468 -4.24 26.08 4.77
C ARG A 468 -4.43 24.56 4.84
N ALA A 469 -5.03 24.12 5.93
CA ALA A 469 -5.53 22.75 6.01
C ALA A 469 -6.76 22.62 5.10
N ALA A 470 -7.08 21.39 4.67
CA ALA A 470 -8.16 21.15 3.72
C ALA A 470 -9.52 21.73 4.17
N ASP A 471 -9.83 21.66 5.47
CA ASP A 471 -11.03 22.18 6.09
C ASP A 471 -11.05 23.72 6.24
N GLU A 472 -9.89 24.37 6.12
CA GLU A 472 -9.75 25.83 6.14
C GLU A 472 -9.95 26.47 4.74
N VAL A 473 -10.11 25.66 3.68
CA VAL A 473 -10.22 26.12 2.29
C VAL A 473 -11.67 26.52 1.99
N SER A 474 -11.98 27.81 2.20
CA SER A 474 -13.31 28.36 1.89
C SER A 474 -13.28 29.77 1.34
N CYS A 475 -14.32 30.08 0.55
CA CYS A 475 -14.60 31.39 -0.01
C CYS A 475 -16.08 31.75 0.16
N GLY A 476 -16.44 32.22 1.37
CA GLY A 476 -17.82 32.53 1.71
C GLY A 476 -18.69 31.28 1.77
N SER A 477 -19.84 31.28 1.08
CA SER A 477 -20.74 30.12 0.98
C SER A 477 -20.20 28.99 0.10
N ASN A 478 -19.14 29.24 -0.67
CA ASN A 478 -18.54 28.26 -1.56
C ASN A 478 -17.32 27.66 -0.86
N SER A 479 -17.51 26.53 -0.18
CA SER A 479 -16.40 25.67 0.23
C SER A 479 -15.86 24.96 -1.00
N ILE A 480 -14.53 24.95 -1.18
CA ILE A 480 -13.92 23.96 -2.07
C ILE A 480 -14.02 22.65 -1.28
N THR A 481 -15.01 21.82 -1.61
CA THR A 481 -15.18 20.52 -0.98
C THR A 481 -13.99 19.65 -1.36
N ASP A 482 -13.06 19.46 -0.42
CA ASP A 482 -12.21 18.27 -0.42
C ASP A 482 -13.14 17.07 -0.22
N THR A 483 -13.40 16.34 -1.30
CA THR A 483 -14.20 15.11 -1.29
C THR A 483 -13.54 13.98 -0.50
N GLY A 484 -12.31 14.16 0.01
CA GLY A 484 -11.61 13.19 0.85
C GLY A 484 -12.13 13.05 2.29
N SER A 485 -13.17 13.78 2.71
CA SER A 485 -13.80 13.60 4.03
C SER A 485 -14.88 12.51 3.98
N SER A 486 -14.53 11.26 3.66
CA SER A 486 -15.40 10.13 3.96
C SER A 486 -15.22 9.72 5.42
N THR A 487 -16.35 9.58 6.12
CA THR A 487 -16.46 9.09 7.49
C THR A 487 -16.40 7.55 7.55
N SER A 488 -15.87 6.89 6.53
CA SER A 488 -15.63 5.44 6.49
C SER A 488 -14.31 5.13 7.21
N SER A 489 -14.38 4.15 8.09
CA SER A 489 -13.48 3.89 9.21
C SER A 489 -12.11 3.28 8.86
N ALA A 490 -11.57 3.51 7.66
CA ALA A 490 -10.29 2.95 7.24
C ALA A 490 -9.26 4.04 6.87
N ASP A 491 -8.54 4.53 7.89
CA ASP A 491 -7.20 5.15 7.76
C ASP A 491 -7.00 6.52 7.08
N ARG A 492 -8.04 7.37 6.99
CA ARG A 492 -7.80 8.76 7.40
C ARG A 492 -7.86 8.78 8.91
N THR A 493 -6.71 8.65 9.59
CA THR A 493 -6.64 8.97 11.02
C THR A 493 -7.34 10.31 11.21
N GLN A 494 -8.26 10.43 12.18
CA GLN A 494 -8.93 11.69 12.52
C GLN A 494 -7.95 12.82 12.93
N VAL A 495 -6.64 12.56 12.84
CA VAL A 495 -5.53 13.45 13.10
C VAL A 495 -5.16 14.17 11.79
N PRO A 496 -5.36 15.50 11.70
CA PRO A 496 -4.90 16.26 10.54
C PRO A 496 -3.36 16.27 10.50
N PRO A 497 -2.74 16.23 9.30
CA PRO A 497 -1.28 16.33 9.14
C PRO A 497 -0.68 17.55 9.86
N HIS A 498 0.46 17.36 10.52
CA HIS A 498 1.13 18.39 11.34
C HIS A 498 1.53 19.63 10.54
N ASP A 499 1.74 19.48 9.24
CA ASP A 499 2.19 20.50 8.30
C ASP A 499 1.10 20.96 7.33
N LYS A 500 -0.15 20.51 7.52
CA LYS A 500 -1.32 20.85 6.70
C LYS A 500 -1.27 20.37 5.25
N ARG A 501 -0.44 19.38 4.89
CA ARG A 501 -0.55 18.73 3.57
C ARG A 501 -1.96 18.17 3.38
N ILE A 502 -2.50 18.23 2.17
CA ILE A 502 -3.83 17.70 1.85
C ILE A 502 -3.77 16.25 1.35
N GLY A 503 -2.60 15.82 0.88
CA GLY A 503 -2.41 14.53 0.24
C GLY A 503 -0.97 14.30 -0.23
N CYS A 504 -0.73 13.12 -0.78
CA CYS A 504 0.50 12.70 -1.41
C CYS A 504 0.26 12.52 -2.91
N ILE A 505 1.17 13.02 -3.72
CA ILE A 505 1.12 12.97 -5.17
C ILE A 505 2.39 12.32 -5.73
N PRO A 506 2.32 11.68 -6.91
CA PRO A 506 3.48 11.15 -7.61
C PRO A 506 4.55 12.22 -7.86
N VAL A 507 5.81 11.88 -7.58
CA VAL A 507 6.97 12.62 -8.07
C VAL A 507 7.23 12.14 -9.50
N LEU A 508 7.18 13.05 -10.47
CA LEU A 508 7.73 12.75 -11.79
C LEU A 508 9.24 12.57 -11.63
N GLY A 509 9.75 11.38 -11.97
CA GLY A 509 11.18 11.20 -12.13
C GLY A 509 11.70 12.21 -13.15
N ASP A 510 12.79 12.91 -12.80
CA ASP A 510 13.50 13.81 -13.71
C ASP A 510 13.97 13.10 -14.99
#